data_AF-A0A6G9AVU3-F1
#
_entry.id   AF-A0A6G9AVU3-F1
#
_cell.length_a   1.000
_cell.length_b   1.000
_cell.length_c   1.000
_cell.angle_alpha   90.00
_cell.angle_beta   90.00
_cell.angle_gamma   90.00
#
_symmetry.space_group_name_H-M   'P 1'
#
loop_
_entity.id
_entity.type
_entity.pdbx_description
1 polymer ?
#
loop_
_entity_poly.entity_id
_entity_poly.type
_entity_poly.pdbx_seq_one_letter_code
_entity_poly.pdbx_strand_id
1 'polypeptide(L)'
;MEQRQSDDPNEARTPQSTGPKSGDRPANTPPSANAKPSADQRETPQRSANQRDANQRNQNQRENRQQNGRTGGQRDENPKNNRNNERDAGPPDRGPRDAGSQERVSREEGQNPRNNSRPNDRDRANGNRDRNASEPRESVNQESHQPENIGRTDRDGGLQDRTPRDGSVVGREDRLVIGISLGDYNGIGPEVILKALQYNRLQKICTPVIYGSMRVLNRYRNLLNLKDWNLNGAPTIGQISHKMTNVITCWPDQNQDIQPGQVTADAGQAALACLQRAVDDLKDGKLDALVTAPINKYNIQSEEFKFPGHTEYLAQEFGVQDNLMFLVSERLRVGVVTGHVPLGRVRQNVTRERIAQKLTLMMQSLKQDFGIEKPKIAVLGLNPHAGEEGLLGNEEQEVIKPLIAEWRNKGQLVFGPYPADGFFGTRGYTKFDAVLAMYHDQGLIPFKAIAFEDGVNFTAGMPVVRTSPDHGTAYDIAGKNLADETSMLQAIYTAVDVARQRKEFADLEENALKKQPIEK
;
A
#
# COMPACT_ATOMS: atom_id res chain seq x y z
N MET A 1 13.98 -28.76 -21.04
CA MET A 1 13.78 -30.19 -21.35
C MET A 1 12.85 -30.78 -20.31
N GLU A 2 12.36 -31.99 -20.57
CA GLU A 2 11.30 -32.68 -19.83
C GLU A 2 9.91 -32.02 -19.91
N GLN A 3 8.90 -32.89 -19.99
CA GLN A 3 7.48 -32.59 -20.23
C GLN A 3 6.67 -33.22 -19.10
N ARG A 4 5.42 -32.77 -18.93
CA ARG A 4 4.31 -33.65 -18.53
C ARG A 4 2.98 -33.07 -19.02
N GLN A 5 2.16 -33.94 -19.60
CA GLN A 5 0.74 -33.73 -19.91
C GLN A 5 -0.01 -33.53 -18.57
N SER A 6 -0.98 -32.63 -18.42
CA SER A 6 -2.21 -32.36 -19.20
C SER A 6 -3.25 -33.47 -19.08
N ASP A 7 -4.21 -33.27 -18.18
CA ASP A 7 -5.54 -33.88 -18.19
C ASP A 7 -6.54 -32.88 -17.58
N ASP A 8 -7.74 -32.81 -18.15
CA ASP A 8 -8.82 -31.87 -17.78
C ASP A 8 -10.19 -32.55 -18.01
N PRO A 9 -11.04 -32.74 -16.97
CA PRO A 9 -12.36 -33.32 -17.14
C PRO A 9 -13.47 -32.31 -16.78
N ASN A 10 -14.15 -31.78 -17.79
CA ASN A 10 -15.40 -31.05 -17.62
C ASN A 10 -16.43 -31.46 -18.69
N GLU A 11 -17.46 -32.22 -18.29
CA GLU A 11 -18.85 -31.92 -18.67
C GLU A 11 -19.86 -32.75 -17.85
N ALA A 12 -21.12 -32.32 -17.83
CA ALA A 12 -22.19 -32.87 -16.99
C ALA A 12 -23.34 -33.46 -17.81
N ARG A 13 -24.18 -34.30 -17.19
CA ARG A 13 -25.59 -34.53 -17.58
C ARG A 13 -26.41 -35.15 -16.44
N THR A 14 -27.66 -34.72 -16.37
CA THR A 14 -28.75 -35.19 -15.49
C THR A 14 -29.98 -35.53 -16.38
N PRO A 15 -31.17 -35.88 -15.84
CA PRO A 15 -31.47 -36.96 -14.88
C PRO A 15 -32.63 -37.87 -15.38
N GLN A 16 -32.91 -38.99 -14.70
CA GLN A 16 -34.22 -39.68 -14.57
C GLN A 16 -34.02 -41.02 -13.80
N SER A 17 -35.02 -41.76 -13.28
CA SER A 17 -36.31 -41.44 -12.64
C SER A 17 -37.13 -42.74 -12.45
N THR A 18 -37.17 -43.34 -11.26
CA THR A 18 -38.21 -44.30 -10.84
C THR A 18 -38.15 -44.57 -9.32
N GLY A 19 -39.30 -44.80 -8.69
CA GLY A 19 -39.44 -45.34 -7.32
C GLY A 19 -40.55 -46.41 -7.32
N PRO A 20 -41.35 -46.61 -6.25
CA PRO A 20 -41.17 -46.21 -4.84
C PRO A 20 -41.47 -47.36 -3.83
N LYS A 21 -41.28 -47.13 -2.51
CA LYS A 21 -41.97 -47.73 -1.33
C LYS A 21 -41.22 -47.35 -0.03
N SER A 22 -41.82 -46.65 0.94
CA SER A 22 -42.54 -47.16 2.14
C SER A 22 -41.73 -48.13 3.03
N GLY A 23 -41.50 -47.88 4.32
CA GLY A 23 -41.95 -46.74 5.14
C GLY A 23 -41.54 -46.83 6.63
N ASP A 24 -42.21 -46.02 7.46
CA ASP A 24 -42.27 -46.03 8.94
C ASP A 24 -41.07 -45.55 9.80
N ARG A 25 -41.39 -45.36 11.09
CA ARG A 25 -40.81 -44.52 12.16
C ARG A 25 -40.99 -45.26 13.51
N PRO A 26 -40.55 -44.75 14.69
CA PRO A 26 -39.37 -43.93 15.02
C PRO A 26 -38.56 -44.46 16.25
N ALA A 27 -37.56 -43.66 16.64
CA ALA A 27 -36.79 -43.62 17.89
C ALA A 27 -37.37 -44.18 19.21
N ASN A 28 -36.46 -44.60 20.10
CA ASN A 28 -36.59 -44.36 21.55
C ASN A 28 -35.23 -44.29 22.29
N THR A 29 -35.22 -43.67 23.46
CA THR A 29 -34.08 -43.37 24.38
C THR A 29 -34.32 -44.06 25.75
N PRO A 30 -33.53 -43.88 26.87
CA PRO A 30 -32.21 -43.24 27.07
C PRO A 30 -31.13 -44.16 27.77
N PRO A 31 -30.64 -44.00 29.05
CA PRO A 31 -29.18 -43.84 29.30
C PRO A 31 -28.58 -44.68 30.48
N SER A 32 -27.46 -44.21 31.06
CA SER A 32 -26.77 -44.60 32.34
C SER A 32 -25.69 -45.71 32.24
N ALA A 33 -24.67 -45.80 33.13
CA ALA A 33 -23.96 -44.80 33.96
C ALA A 33 -22.66 -45.38 34.60
N ASN A 34 -21.74 -44.47 35.03
CA ASN A 34 -20.77 -44.57 36.14
C ASN A 34 -19.55 -45.55 36.15
N ALA A 35 -18.57 -45.13 36.97
CA ALA A 35 -17.55 -45.88 37.73
C ALA A 35 -16.08 -46.04 37.21
N LYS A 36 -15.18 -45.29 37.87
CA LYS A 36 -13.81 -45.70 38.30
C LYS A 36 -13.93 -46.39 39.70
N PRO A 37 -12.89 -46.92 40.41
CA PRO A 37 -11.43 -46.68 40.32
C PRO A 37 -10.51 -47.90 40.65
N SER A 38 -9.28 -47.63 41.15
CA SER A 38 -8.19 -48.52 41.64
C SER A 38 -7.44 -49.37 40.58
N ALA A 39 -6.11 -49.51 40.51
CA ALA A 39 -4.91 -49.17 41.33
C ALA A 39 -4.32 -50.31 42.20
N ASP A 40 -3.16 -50.84 41.76
CA ASP A 40 -2.07 -51.52 42.53
C ASP A 40 -1.06 -52.18 41.53
N GLN A 41 0.16 -52.61 41.88
CA GLN A 41 1.19 -52.11 42.83
C GLN A 41 2.55 -52.80 42.51
N ARG A 42 3.67 -52.06 42.47
CA ARG A 42 5.10 -52.54 42.53
C ARG A 42 5.53 -53.50 41.38
N GLU A 43 6.78 -53.97 41.25
CA GLU A 43 8.06 -53.78 41.97
C GLU A 43 9.27 -53.85 41.00
N THR A 44 10.50 -53.54 41.46
CA THR A 44 11.78 -53.63 40.70
C THR A 44 12.86 -54.27 41.60
N PRO A 45 14.19 -54.33 41.32
CA PRO A 45 14.98 -54.26 40.07
C PRO A 45 16.05 -55.39 39.94
N GLN A 46 16.81 -55.45 38.82
CA GLN A 46 18.25 -55.84 38.72
C GLN A 46 18.70 -55.77 37.23
N ARG A 47 19.97 -55.73 36.80
CA ARG A 47 21.28 -55.09 37.16
C ARG A 47 22.38 -55.94 36.48
N SER A 48 23.47 -55.31 36.00
CA SER A 48 24.75 -55.92 35.54
C SER A 48 24.73 -56.71 34.20
N ALA A 49 25.87 -56.98 33.53
CA ALA A 49 27.10 -56.19 33.26
C ALA A 49 28.03 -56.95 32.29
N ASN A 50 28.71 -56.25 31.35
CA ASN A 50 30.05 -56.52 30.74
C ASN A 50 30.23 -55.58 29.51
N GLN A 51 31.38 -54.96 29.20
CA GLN A 51 32.76 -55.44 28.96
C GLN A 51 32.92 -56.24 27.64
N ARG A 52 33.96 -56.04 26.81
CA ARG A 52 34.90 -54.92 26.57
C ARG A 52 35.76 -55.24 25.31
N ASP A 53 36.55 -54.26 24.82
CA ASP A 53 37.76 -54.45 23.98
C ASP A 53 37.56 -55.05 22.56
N ALA A 54 38.48 -54.96 21.57
CA ALA A 54 39.51 -53.95 21.21
C ALA A 54 40.03 -54.25 19.77
N ASN A 55 41.07 -53.51 19.31
CA ASN A 55 41.90 -53.75 18.10
C ASN A 55 41.30 -53.40 16.70
N GLN A 56 42.08 -52.94 15.70
CA GLN A 56 43.43 -52.36 15.72
C GLN A 56 43.71 -51.37 14.54
N ARG A 57 44.92 -50.79 14.56
CA ARG A 57 45.42 -49.67 13.73
C ARG A 57 46.04 -50.12 12.39
N ASN A 58 46.08 -49.20 11.42
CA ASN A 58 47.29 -48.70 10.75
C ASN A 58 46.89 -47.42 9.97
N GLN A 59 47.52 -46.25 10.08
CA GLN A 59 48.93 -45.85 9.89
C GLN A 59 49.49 -46.12 8.49
N ASN A 60 49.69 -45.04 7.73
CA ASN A 60 51.04 -44.64 7.30
C ASN A 60 51.13 -43.13 7.03
N GLN A 61 52.30 -42.56 7.31
CA GLN A 61 52.69 -41.18 6.99
C GLN A 61 53.65 -41.18 5.78
N ARG A 62 53.83 -40.04 5.11
CA ARG A 62 55.16 -39.38 5.02
C ARG A 62 55.15 -38.02 4.33
N GLU A 63 56.01 -37.14 4.82
CA GLU A 63 56.33 -35.82 4.27
C GLU A 63 57.67 -35.87 3.48
N ASN A 64 58.15 -34.70 3.05
CA ASN A 64 59.33 -34.39 2.19
C ASN A 64 58.99 -34.29 0.69
N ARG A 65 59.56 -33.36 -0.10
CA ARG A 65 60.62 -32.36 0.21
C ARG A 65 60.53 -31.13 -0.70
N GLN A 66 61.04 -29.99 -0.23
CA GLN A 66 61.41 -28.85 -1.09
C GLN A 66 62.77 -29.11 -1.78
N GLN A 67 63.02 -28.57 -2.98
CA GLN A 67 64.13 -27.61 -3.23
C GLN A 67 64.32 -27.15 -4.71
N ASN A 68 64.82 -25.91 -4.83
CA ASN A 68 65.72 -25.31 -5.86
C ASN A 68 65.20 -24.80 -7.23
N GLY A 69 65.72 -23.61 -7.61
CA GLY A 69 65.48 -22.85 -8.86
C GLY A 69 64.95 -21.43 -8.58
N ARG A 70 65.74 -20.39 -8.27
CA ARG A 70 66.65 -19.58 -9.13
C ARG A 70 65.94 -18.99 -10.38
N THR A 71 66.02 -17.70 -10.72
CA THR A 71 66.84 -16.57 -10.20
C THR A 71 66.32 -15.19 -10.67
N GLY A 72 66.46 -14.14 -9.83
CA GLY A 72 66.40 -12.72 -10.24
C GLY A 72 65.01 -12.13 -10.58
N GLY A 73 64.79 -10.81 -10.53
CA GLY A 73 65.67 -9.75 -10.03
C GLY A 73 65.06 -8.33 -10.15
N GLN A 74 64.68 -7.76 -9.01
CA GLN A 74 64.59 -6.31 -8.67
C GLN A 74 64.31 -5.22 -9.74
N ARG A 75 63.24 -4.43 -9.47
CA ARG A 75 63.23 -2.93 -9.39
C ARG A 75 63.42 -2.11 -10.69
N ASP A 76 62.98 -0.86 -10.80
CA ASP A 76 62.07 0.00 -10.01
C ASP A 76 61.50 1.11 -10.95
N GLU A 77 60.73 2.05 -10.40
CA GLU A 77 60.43 3.40 -10.94
C GLU A 77 59.41 3.61 -12.09
N ASN A 78 58.73 4.75 -12.00
CA ASN A 78 57.72 5.31 -12.91
C ASN A 78 57.89 6.85 -12.87
N PRO A 79 58.10 7.54 -14.01
CA PRO A 79 57.23 8.70 -14.27
C PRO A 79 56.99 9.11 -15.76
N LYS A 80 55.74 9.49 -16.05
CA LYS A 80 55.28 10.66 -16.88
C LYS A 80 55.52 10.72 -18.41
N ASN A 81 54.42 11.08 -19.10
CA ASN A 81 54.26 11.86 -20.36
C ASN A 81 55.50 12.34 -21.16
N ASN A 82 55.49 12.18 -22.50
CA ASN A 82 54.98 13.24 -23.41
C ASN A 82 54.81 12.85 -24.91
N ARG A 83 53.64 13.24 -25.48
CA ARG A 83 53.32 13.86 -26.80
C ARG A 83 54.09 13.60 -28.14
N ASN A 84 53.27 13.70 -29.22
CA ASN A 84 53.57 14.11 -30.63
C ASN A 84 54.26 13.06 -31.53
N ASN A 85 54.01 12.95 -32.86
CA ASN A 85 53.17 13.66 -33.86
C ASN A 85 52.56 12.59 -34.86
N GLU A 86 51.76 12.83 -35.93
CA GLU A 86 51.71 13.88 -36.98
C GLU A 86 50.32 14.08 -37.65
N ARG A 87 50.01 15.35 -38.02
CA ARG A 87 49.37 15.88 -39.28
C ARG A 87 47.93 15.45 -39.68
N ASP A 88 46.95 16.34 -39.87
CA ASP A 88 46.75 17.47 -40.84
C ASP A 88 46.24 17.03 -42.23
N ALA A 89 45.32 17.72 -42.95
CA ALA A 89 44.46 18.89 -42.66
C ALA A 89 43.24 18.95 -43.64
N GLY A 90 42.44 20.03 -43.60
CA GLY A 90 41.09 20.15 -44.18
C GLY A 90 40.88 20.81 -45.59
N PRO A 91 39.70 21.44 -45.85
CA PRO A 91 38.99 21.43 -47.15
C PRO A 91 39.13 22.69 -48.04
N PRO A 92 38.47 22.77 -49.22
CA PRO A 92 37.23 23.59 -49.31
C PRO A 92 36.17 23.27 -50.41
N ASP A 93 34.94 23.79 -50.17
CA ASP A 93 33.88 24.42 -51.01
C ASP A 93 33.76 24.29 -52.57
N ARG A 94 32.48 24.39 -53.05
CA ARG A 94 31.90 24.70 -54.40
C ARG A 94 31.68 23.61 -55.48
N GLY A 95 30.51 23.69 -56.14
CA GLY A 95 30.14 23.05 -57.43
C GLY A 95 30.20 24.04 -58.61
N PRO A 96 29.33 24.01 -59.65
CA PRO A 96 28.25 23.06 -60.00
C PRO A 96 28.42 22.42 -61.42
N ARG A 97 27.41 21.71 -61.95
CA ARG A 97 27.21 21.42 -63.40
C ARG A 97 25.76 20.99 -63.73
N ASP A 98 25.46 20.79 -65.02
CA ASP A 98 24.22 21.30 -65.64
C ASP A 98 23.54 20.35 -66.67
N ALA A 99 22.32 20.72 -67.08
CA ALA A 99 21.59 20.41 -68.33
C ALA A 99 20.90 19.03 -68.58
N GLY A 100 19.56 19.10 -68.74
CA GLY A 100 18.78 18.33 -69.75
C GLY A 100 17.83 17.23 -69.24
N SER A 101 16.58 17.07 -69.74
CA SER A 101 15.76 17.93 -70.63
C SER A 101 14.29 17.44 -70.76
N GLN A 102 13.31 18.38 -70.65
CA GLN A 102 12.00 18.42 -71.36
C GLN A 102 10.92 17.33 -71.08
N GLU A 103 9.59 17.58 -70.99
CA GLU A 103 8.69 18.78 -71.02
C GLU A 103 7.66 18.68 -69.81
N ARG A 104 6.70 19.57 -69.43
CA ARG A 104 5.80 20.57 -70.10
C ARG A 104 4.64 19.92 -70.90
N VAL A 105 3.39 20.39 -71.01
CA VAL A 105 2.56 21.57 -70.56
C VAL A 105 1.15 20.97 -70.21
N SER A 106 0.22 21.44 -69.35
CA SER A 106 -0.45 22.75 -69.06
C SER A 106 -1.15 22.65 -67.67
N ARG A 107 -1.39 23.70 -66.83
CA ARG A 107 -2.25 24.92 -66.95
C ARG A 107 -3.71 24.62 -67.33
N GLU A 108 -4.73 25.26 -66.76
CA GLU A 108 -4.91 26.56 -66.04
C GLU A 108 -5.24 26.36 -64.53
N GLU A 109 -5.19 27.25 -63.53
CA GLU A 109 -5.04 28.71 -63.23
C GLU A 109 -6.20 29.23 -62.35
N GLY A 110 -5.88 30.07 -61.34
CA GLY A 110 -6.84 30.52 -60.30
C GLY A 110 -6.17 31.31 -59.16
N GLN A 111 -5.96 32.61 -59.36
CA GLN A 111 -5.28 33.56 -58.45
C GLN A 111 -6.33 34.38 -57.63
N ASN A 112 -6.09 35.20 -56.59
CA ASN A 112 -4.95 35.56 -55.71
C ASN A 112 -5.52 36.24 -54.41
N PRO A 113 -4.72 36.63 -53.38
CA PRO A 113 -5.21 37.03 -52.04
C PRO A 113 -5.27 38.56 -51.77
N ARG A 114 -5.59 38.98 -50.53
CA ARG A 114 -5.43 40.37 -50.02
C ARG A 114 -4.89 40.47 -48.58
N ASN A 115 -4.22 41.59 -48.29
CA ASN A 115 -3.51 41.95 -47.06
C ASN A 115 -4.40 42.40 -45.89
N ASN A 116 -3.94 42.17 -44.65
CA ASN A 116 -3.44 43.22 -43.73
C ASN A 116 -2.76 42.57 -42.49
N SER A 117 -1.54 42.92 -42.07
CA SER A 117 -0.96 44.21 -41.63
C SER A 117 -1.26 44.53 -40.14
N ARG A 118 -0.21 44.53 -39.29
CA ARG A 118 -0.22 44.97 -37.88
C ARG A 118 0.03 46.49 -37.76
N PRO A 119 -0.04 47.08 -36.55
CA PRO A 119 1.22 47.33 -35.81
C PRO A 119 1.17 47.02 -34.30
N ASN A 120 2.30 47.22 -33.61
CA ASN A 120 2.45 47.20 -32.14
C ASN A 120 2.70 48.64 -31.63
N ASP A 121 2.31 48.92 -30.38
CA ASP A 121 3.01 49.77 -29.40
C ASP A 121 2.81 49.11 -28.01
N ARG A 122 3.69 49.06 -26.99
CA ARG A 122 4.90 49.79 -26.52
C ARG A 122 4.70 50.84 -25.40
N ASP A 123 5.42 50.54 -24.32
CA ASP A 123 6.08 51.42 -23.33
C ASP A 123 5.38 51.89 -22.03
N ARG A 124 6.24 52.03 -21.00
CA ARG A 124 6.03 52.53 -19.60
C ARG A 124 5.27 51.58 -18.68
N ALA A 125 5.82 50.96 -17.63
CA ALA A 125 7.06 51.09 -16.83
C ALA A 125 7.06 52.07 -15.63
N ASN A 126 7.38 51.48 -14.46
CA ASN A 126 7.95 52.05 -13.23
C ASN A 126 7.03 52.84 -12.26
N GLY A 127 7.16 52.56 -10.95
CA GLY A 127 6.42 53.17 -9.85
C GLY A 127 6.55 52.35 -8.55
N ASN A 128 7.20 52.90 -7.51
CA ASN A 128 7.58 52.22 -6.27
C ASN A 128 7.30 53.13 -5.05
N ARG A 129 7.39 52.60 -3.81
CA ARG A 129 7.27 53.27 -2.47
C ARG A 129 5.83 53.59 -2.00
N ASP A 130 5.56 53.84 -0.71
CA ASP A 130 6.03 53.28 0.59
C ASP A 130 5.10 53.85 1.70
N ARG A 131 4.83 53.06 2.75
CA ARG A 131 4.66 53.43 4.20
C ARG A 131 3.75 54.60 4.67
N ASN A 132 2.99 54.28 5.73
CA ASN A 132 2.69 55.10 6.93
C ASN A 132 1.81 56.37 6.77
N ALA A 133 1.14 56.90 7.83
CA ALA A 133 0.59 56.36 9.08
C ALA A 133 -0.26 57.47 9.78
N SER A 134 -1.02 57.12 10.84
CA SER A 134 -1.45 58.01 11.97
C SER A 134 -2.14 59.35 11.65
N GLU A 135 -3.47 59.50 11.83
CA GLU A 135 -4.17 59.88 13.10
C GLU A 135 -4.35 61.42 13.31
N PRO A 136 -5.17 61.92 14.27
CA PRO A 136 -6.45 61.44 14.84
C PRO A 136 -7.48 62.61 14.97
N ARG A 137 -8.37 62.54 16.00
CA ARG A 137 -9.28 63.58 16.59
C ARG A 137 -10.73 63.60 16.06
N GLU A 138 -11.78 63.84 16.88
CA GLU A 138 -11.83 64.11 18.34
C GLU A 138 -13.20 63.81 19.01
N SER A 139 -13.18 63.56 20.34
CA SER A 139 -14.24 63.92 21.33
C SER A 139 -15.58 63.11 21.37
N VAL A 140 -16.35 62.98 22.47
CA VAL A 140 -16.13 63.19 23.94
C VAL A 140 -17.25 62.50 24.77
N ASN A 141 -16.97 62.08 26.01
CA ASN A 141 -17.89 61.69 27.13
C ASN A 141 -18.83 60.46 26.95
N GLN A 142 -19.01 59.54 27.93
CA GLN A 142 -19.54 59.62 29.33
C GLN A 142 -21.07 59.88 29.38
N GLU A 143 -21.92 59.17 30.15
CA GLU A 143 -21.70 58.03 31.09
C GLU A 143 -23.04 57.31 31.46
N SER A 144 -23.00 56.36 32.42
CA SER A 144 -24.13 55.79 33.22
C SER A 144 -24.97 54.63 32.63
N HIS A 145 -25.85 54.03 33.46
CA HIS A 145 -26.41 52.67 33.32
C HIS A 145 -27.94 52.60 33.15
N GLN A 146 -28.41 51.60 32.38
CA GLN A 146 -29.64 50.76 32.54
C GLN A 146 -31.03 51.44 32.67
N PRO A 147 -32.15 50.83 32.18
CA PRO A 147 -32.48 49.40 32.32
C PRO A 147 -33.23 48.70 31.15
N GLU A 148 -33.42 47.39 31.37
CA GLU A 148 -34.48 46.46 30.91
C GLU A 148 -35.33 46.74 29.65
N ASN A 149 -35.08 45.91 28.63
CA ASN A 149 -36.00 44.87 28.13
C ASN A 149 -37.47 45.24 27.77
N ILE A 150 -37.77 45.28 26.46
CA ILE A 150 -38.98 44.72 25.82
C ILE A 150 -38.62 44.44 24.35
N GLY A 151 -38.94 43.24 23.84
CA GLY A 151 -38.49 42.80 22.52
C GLY A 151 -39.54 42.87 21.41
N ARG A 152 -39.08 42.77 20.16
CA ARG A 152 -39.85 42.24 19.02
C ARG A 152 -38.93 41.67 17.94
N THR A 153 -39.55 40.94 17.01
CA THR A 153 -38.99 40.38 15.77
C THR A 153 -38.14 41.40 15.01
N ASP A 154 -37.07 41.00 14.31
CA ASP A 154 -37.21 40.34 13.00
C ASP A 154 -36.04 39.43 12.58
N ARG A 155 -36.20 38.82 11.41
CA ARG A 155 -35.20 37.96 10.76
C ARG A 155 -34.25 38.82 9.94
N ASP A 156 -32.94 38.56 10.03
CA ASP A 156 -32.14 38.53 8.80
C ASP A 156 -30.88 37.66 8.94
N GLY A 157 -30.37 37.17 7.81
CA GLY A 157 -29.33 36.14 7.76
C GLY A 157 -27.91 36.70 7.61
N GLY A 158 -27.07 36.56 8.64
CA GLY A 158 -25.62 36.76 8.53
C GLY A 158 -24.87 35.44 8.49
N LEU A 159 -24.16 35.15 7.38
CA LEU A 159 -23.18 34.06 7.35
C LEU A 159 -22.01 34.43 8.26
N GLN A 160 -21.90 33.77 9.42
CA GLN A 160 -20.67 33.83 10.20
C GLN A 160 -19.61 32.94 9.54
N ASP A 161 -18.56 33.59 9.05
CA ASP A 161 -17.36 32.96 8.52
C ASP A 161 -16.76 32.00 9.57
N ARG A 162 -16.70 30.72 9.22
CA ARG A 162 -16.15 29.68 10.09
C ARG A 162 -14.67 29.51 9.79
N THR A 163 -13.86 30.41 10.33
CA THR A 163 -12.43 30.16 10.49
C THR A 163 -12.22 28.81 11.21
N PRO A 164 -11.26 27.98 10.76
CA PRO A 164 -11.02 26.69 11.38
C PRO A 164 -10.61 26.89 12.85
N ARG A 165 -11.13 26.06 13.74
CA ARG A 165 -10.78 26.14 15.17
C ARG A 165 -9.29 25.85 15.35
N ASP A 166 -8.65 26.69 16.18
CA ASP A 166 -7.26 26.51 16.60
C ASP A 166 -7.04 25.12 17.23
N GLY A 167 -5.80 24.62 17.15
CA GLY A 167 -5.44 23.22 17.36
C GLY A 167 -5.71 22.73 18.78
N SER A 168 -6.91 22.20 19.02
CA SER A 168 -7.28 21.56 20.27
C SER A 168 -6.29 20.45 20.61
N VAL A 169 -5.58 20.60 21.72
CA VAL A 169 -4.60 19.61 22.19
C VAL A 169 -5.36 18.37 22.65
N VAL A 170 -5.51 17.41 21.73
CA VAL A 170 -6.08 16.08 21.95
C VAL A 170 -5.48 15.48 23.23
N GLY A 171 -6.34 15.01 24.13
CA GLY A 171 -5.91 14.42 25.39
C GLY A 171 -4.96 13.26 25.14
N ARG A 172 -4.01 13.03 26.05
CA ARG A 172 -2.97 12.01 25.83
C ARG A 172 -3.53 10.58 25.78
N GLU A 173 -4.76 10.39 26.24
CA GLU A 173 -5.48 9.11 26.26
C GLU A 173 -6.39 8.95 25.03
N ASP A 174 -6.81 10.06 24.39
CA ASP A 174 -7.61 10.07 23.15
C ASP A 174 -6.77 9.83 21.87
N ARG A 175 -5.49 9.45 22.03
CA ARG A 175 -4.51 9.32 20.94
C ARG A 175 -4.60 7.99 20.23
N LEU A 176 -5.01 8.02 18.96
CA LEU A 176 -5.10 6.86 18.06
C LEU A 176 -3.91 5.89 18.24
N VAL A 177 -4.22 4.62 18.54
CA VAL A 177 -3.25 3.56 18.78
C VAL A 177 -3.03 2.79 17.48
N ILE A 178 -1.80 2.87 16.95
CA ILE A 178 -1.46 2.33 15.63
C ILE A 178 -0.57 1.11 15.82
N GLY A 179 -1.12 -0.07 15.53
CA GLY A 179 -0.37 -1.31 15.51
C GLY A 179 0.52 -1.39 14.28
N ILE A 180 1.76 -1.87 14.44
CA ILE A 180 2.72 -2.03 13.36
C ILE A 180 3.29 -3.46 13.46
N SER A 181 2.92 -4.35 12.55
CA SER A 181 3.51 -5.70 12.54
C SER A 181 4.91 -5.67 11.91
N LEU A 182 5.89 -6.29 12.57
CA LEU A 182 7.31 -6.22 12.21
C LEU A 182 7.66 -6.75 10.81
N GLY A 183 6.82 -7.65 10.28
CA GLY A 183 7.10 -8.37 9.04
C GLY A 183 8.20 -9.43 9.23
N ASP A 184 8.84 -9.83 8.14
CA ASP A 184 10.02 -10.70 8.19
C ASP A 184 11.21 -9.95 8.85
N TYR A 185 11.70 -10.45 9.98
CA TYR A 185 12.72 -9.76 10.76
C TYR A 185 14.13 -9.79 10.15
N ASN A 186 14.40 -10.60 9.13
CA ASN A 186 15.64 -10.58 8.36
C ASN A 186 15.50 -9.73 7.08
N GLY A 187 14.30 -9.25 6.74
CA GLY A 187 14.07 -8.26 5.69
C GLY A 187 14.36 -6.82 6.15
N ILE A 188 13.91 -5.84 5.36
CA ILE A 188 14.00 -4.41 5.69
C ILE A 188 12.92 -3.94 6.68
N GLY A 189 11.95 -4.78 7.04
CA GLY A 189 10.83 -4.43 7.94
C GLY A 189 11.29 -3.72 9.24
N PRO A 190 12.20 -4.32 10.03
CA PRO A 190 12.75 -3.66 11.22
C PRO A 190 13.50 -2.35 10.92
N GLU A 191 14.18 -2.25 9.77
CA GLU A 191 14.94 -1.06 9.39
C GLU A 191 14.03 0.13 9.08
N VAL A 192 13.02 -0.05 8.21
CA VAL A 192 12.09 1.03 7.83
C VAL A 192 11.17 1.44 8.98
N ILE A 193 10.77 0.49 9.85
CA ILE A 193 10.00 0.79 11.07
C ILE A 193 10.81 1.69 12.01
N LEU A 194 12.06 1.33 12.32
CA LEU A 194 12.90 2.11 13.21
C LEU A 194 13.21 3.50 12.62
N LYS A 195 13.54 3.57 11.32
CA LYS A 195 13.81 4.83 10.62
C LYS A 195 12.58 5.77 10.59
N ALA A 196 11.38 5.25 10.33
CA ALA A 196 10.16 6.06 10.35
C ALA A 196 9.84 6.64 11.74
N LEU A 197 10.04 5.82 12.79
CA LEU A 197 9.61 6.09 14.18
C LEU A 197 10.66 6.79 15.07
N GLN A 198 11.93 6.86 14.65
CA GLN A 198 13.01 7.52 15.43
C GLN A 198 12.72 8.99 15.77
N TYR A 199 11.91 9.65 14.95
CA TYR A 199 11.54 11.04 15.11
C TYR A 199 10.22 11.17 15.87
N ASN A 200 10.20 11.98 16.93
CA ASN A 200 9.04 12.25 17.80
C ASN A 200 7.83 12.91 17.08
N ARG A 201 7.83 13.02 15.74
CA ARG A 201 6.72 13.53 14.91
C ARG A 201 5.47 12.64 15.01
N LEU A 202 5.64 11.32 14.89
CA LEU A 202 4.51 10.38 14.95
C LEU A 202 3.92 10.31 16.37
N GLN A 203 4.79 10.30 17.40
CA GLN A 203 4.40 10.37 18.82
C GLN A 203 3.64 11.66 19.22
N LYS A 204 3.49 12.66 18.33
CA LYS A 204 2.60 13.81 18.54
C LYS A 204 1.14 13.52 18.13
N ILE A 205 0.95 12.70 17.11
CA ILE A 205 -0.36 12.46 16.46
C ILE A 205 -0.96 11.08 16.75
N CYS A 206 -0.15 10.10 17.17
CA CYS A 206 -0.59 8.75 17.48
C CYS A 206 0.27 8.07 18.57
N THR A 207 -0.17 6.89 19.01
CA THR A 207 0.57 5.97 19.88
C THR A 207 1.03 4.76 19.05
N PRO A 208 2.29 4.72 18.59
CA PRO A 208 2.78 3.59 17.80
C PRO A 208 3.13 2.37 18.69
N VAL A 209 2.68 1.19 18.28
CA VAL A 209 2.89 -0.09 18.96
C VAL A 209 3.41 -1.13 17.97
N ILE A 210 4.69 -1.50 18.09
CA ILE A 210 5.32 -2.50 17.23
C ILE A 210 5.04 -3.90 17.79
N TYR A 211 4.35 -4.73 17.02
CA TYR A 211 4.18 -6.16 17.26
C TYR A 211 5.39 -6.86 16.63
N GLY A 212 6.32 -7.33 17.46
CA GLY A 212 7.68 -7.66 17.04
C GLY A 212 8.50 -8.37 18.11
N SER A 213 9.78 -7.99 18.24
CA SER A 213 10.69 -8.41 19.31
C SER A 213 11.58 -7.24 19.71
N MET A 214 11.70 -7.01 21.02
CA MET A 214 12.62 -6.01 21.56
C MET A 214 14.10 -6.39 21.28
N ARG A 215 14.46 -7.68 21.25
CA ARG A 215 15.82 -8.13 20.94
C ARG A 215 16.18 -7.89 19.47
N VAL A 216 15.25 -8.16 18.54
CA VAL A 216 15.40 -7.85 17.11
C VAL A 216 15.55 -6.34 16.88
N LEU A 217 14.64 -5.54 17.45
CA LEU A 217 14.67 -4.09 17.23
C LEU A 217 15.93 -3.46 17.83
N ASN A 218 16.43 -3.95 18.97
CA ASN A 218 17.71 -3.50 19.53
C ASN A 218 18.93 -4.00 18.71
N ARG A 219 18.87 -5.15 18.04
CA ARG A 219 19.89 -5.57 17.06
C ARG A 219 19.95 -4.61 15.88
N TYR A 220 18.80 -4.25 15.29
CA TYR A 220 18.75 -3.28 14.19
C TYR A 220 19.11 -1.84 14.65
N ARG A 221 18.65 -1.37 15.81
CA ARG A 221 19.10 -0.06 16.38
C ARG A 221 20.62 0.05 16.46
N ASN A 222 21.31 -1.04 16.80
CA ASN A 222 22.78 -1.06 16.83
C ASN A 222 23.43 -1.03 15.43
N LEU A 223 22.84 -1.71 14.42
CA LEU A 223 23.30 -1.64 13.03
C LEU A 223 23.11 -0.24 12.42
N LEU A 224 22.01 0.42 12.78
CA LEU A 224 21.60 1.74 12.26
C LEU A 224 22.11 2.91 13.11
N ASN A 225 22.89 2.66 14.16
CA ASN A 225 23.39 3.63 15.15
C ASN A 225 22.31 4.43 15.92
N LEU A 226 21.07 3.94 15.97
CA LEU A 226 19.91 4.57 16.65
C LEU A 226 19.92 4.32 18.17
N LYS A 227 21.02 4.69 18.83
CA LYS A 227 21.27 4.39 20.25
C LYS A 227 20.53 5.33 21.20
N ASP A 228 20.47 6.63 20.88
CA ASP A 228 19.92 7.65 21.79
C ASP A 228 18.38 7.66 21.87
N TRP A 229 17.71 7.07 20.87
CA TRP A 229 16.25 6.92 20.84
C TRP A 229 15.80 5.60 21.47
N ASN A 230 15.01 5.66 22.54
CA ASN A 230 14.59 4.49 23.32
C ASN A 230 13.19 3.97 22.99
N LEU A 231 13.07 2.65 22.96
CA LEU A 231 11.81 1.90 22.79
C LEU A 231 11.27 1.46 24.15
N ASN A 232 9.95 1.51 24.33
CA ASN A 232 9.28 1.01 25.53
C ASN A 232 8.82 -0.44 25.34
N GLY A 233 9.27 -1.37 26.19
CA GLY A 233 8.77 -2.75 26.19
C GLY A 233 7.46 -2.86 26.96
N ALA A 234 6.41 -3.39 26.35
CA ALA A 234 5.10 -3.61 26.97
C ALA A 234 4.72 -5.11 26.88
N PRO A 235 4.37 -5.80 27.98
CA PRO A 235 3.93 -7.20 27.92
C PRO A 235 2.59 -7.38 27.20
N THR A 236 1.72 -6.37 27.28
CA THR A 236 0.40 -6.33 26.64
C THR A 236 0.07 -4.91 26.17
N ILE A 237 -0.88 -4.79 25.24
CA ILE A 237 -1.39 -3.50 24.74
C ILE A 237 -2.01 -2.62 25.83
N GLY A 238 -2.57 -3.20 26.90
CA GLY A 238 -3.06 -2.46 28.07
C GLY A 238 -1.97 -1.88 28.99
N GLN A 239 -0.69 -2.04 28.63
CA GLN A 239 0.48 -1.60 29.40
C GLN A 239 1.42 -0.71 28.56
N ILE A 240 0.92 -0.13 27.46
CA ILE A 240 1.67 0.79 26.61
C ILE A 240 1.80 2.19 27.24
N SER A 241 2.76 2.97 26.72
CA SER A 241 2.93 4.38 27.03
C SER A 241 2.56 5.24 25.82
N HIS A 242 1.51 6.06 25.95
CA HIS A 242 1.04 7.04 24.95
C HIS A 242 2.02 8.22 24.70
N LYS A 243 3.24 8.13 25.25
CA LYS A 243 4.35 9.09 25.12
C LYS A 243 5.58 8.49 24.43
N MET A 244 5.59 7.18 24.16
CA MET A 244 6.75 6.43 23.66
C MET A 244 6.38 5.60 22.44
N THR A 245 7.38 5.11 21.71
CA THR A 245 7.20 4.01 20.76
C THR A 245 7.25 2.69 21.52
N ASN A 246 6.17 1.91 21.45
CA ASN A 246 6.00 0.69 22.23
C ASN A 246 6.39 -0.55 21.42
N VAL A 247 6.79 -1.61 22.10
CA VAL A 247 7.08 -2.92 21.52
C VAL A 247 6.41 -4.00 22.36
N ILE A 248 5.57 -4.81 21.71
CA ILE A 248 5.03 -6.05 22.27
C ILE A 248 5.83 -7.19 21.64
N THR A 249 6.50 -8.00 22.47
CA THR A 249 7.23 -9.19 21.98
C THR A 249 6.24 -10.31 21.71
N CYS A 250 6.12 -10.74 20.45
CA CYS A 250 5.05 -11.64 20.00
C CYS A 250 5.41 -13.14 20.01
N TRP A 251 6.67 -13.50 20.27
CA TRP A 251 7.11 -14.90 20.34
C TRP A 251 8.26 -15.09 21.36
N PRO A 252 8.56 -16.34 21.81
CA PRO A 252 9.73 -16.63 22.63
C PRO A 252 11.03 -16.37 21.86
N ASP A 253 11.59 -15.17 22.00
CA ASP A 253 12.63 -14.65 21.11
C ASP A 253 14.07 -14.95 21.56
N GLN A 254 14.29 -15.72 22.63
CA GLN A 254 15.60 -15.78 23.31
C GLN A 254 16.70 -16.42 22.44
N ASN A 255 16.38 -17.52 21.75
CA ASN A 255 17.36 -18.34 21.04
C ASN A 255 17.50 -17.99 19.55
N GLN A 256 16.76 -16.99 19.06
CA GLN A 256 16.63 -16.76 17.63
C GLN A 256 17.89 -16.09 17.03
N ASP A 257 18.44 -16.64 15.94
CA ASP A 257 19.48 -15.95 15.17
C ASP A 257 18.86 -14.89 14.26
N ILE A 258 19.54 -13.75 14.17
CA ILE A 258 19.11 -12.52 13.49
C ILE A 258 20.17 -12.19 12.44
N GLN A 259 19.90 -12.63 11.21
CA GLN A 259 20.81 -12.57 10.07
C GLN A 259 20.15 -11.76 8.93
N PRO A 260 20.24 -10.41 8.98
CA PRO A 260 19.68 -9.55 7.94
C PRO A 260 20.13 -9.98 6.55
N GLY A 261 19.15 -10.11 5.66
CA GLY A 261 19.33 -10.57 4.28
C GLY A 261 19.27 -12.08 4.05
N GLN A 262 19.05 -12.90 5.10
CA GLN A 262 18.87 -14.34 4.93
C GLN A 262 17.43 -14.78 5.21
N VAL A 263 16.85 -15.51 4.26
CA VAL A 263 15.50 -16.09 4.39
C VAL A 263 15.57 -17.30 5.33
N THR A 264 14.91 -17.23 6.48
CA THR A 264 14.78 -18.35 7.43
C THR A 264 13.32 -18.70 7.67
N ALA A 265 13.04 -19.95 8.06
CA ALA A 265 11.69 -20.38 8.43
C ALA A 265 11.19 -19.64 9.69
N ASP A 266 12.07 -19.50 10.68
CA ASP A 266 11.78 -18.84 11.96
C ASP A 266 11.40 -17.36 11.77
N ALA A 267 11.95 -16.67 10.76
CA ALA A 267 11.54 -15.31 10.40
C ALA A 267 10.11 -15.25 9.83
N GLY A 268 9.69 -16.29 9.10
CA GLY A 268 8.31 -16.47 8.67
C GLY A 268 7.37 -16.76 9.84
N GLN A 269 7.75 -17.64 10.76
CA GLN A 269 6.95 -17.96 11.96
C GLN A 269 6.80 -16.76 12.89
N ALA A 270 7.89 -16.02 13.14
CA ALA A 270 7.86 -14.78 13.92
C ALA A 270 6.97 -13.71 13.25
N ALA A 271 7.06 -13.55 11.92
CA ALA A 271 6.22 -12.62 11.18
C ALA A 271 4.72 -12.99 11.29
N LEU A 272 4.38 -14.28 11.27
CA LEU A 272 3.02 -14.77 11.50
C LEU A 272 2.54 -14.44 12.92
N ALA A 273 3.33 -14.75 13.94
CA ALA A 273 2.98 -14.48 15.34
C ALA A 273 2.76 -12.97 15.59
N CYS A 274 3.55 -12.11 14.95
CA CYS A 274 3.36 -10.65 14.99
C CYS A 274 2.04 -10.23 14.32
N LEU A 275 1.71 -10.81 13.16
CA LEU A 275 0.51 -10.48 12.40
C LEU A 275 -0.76 -10.97 13.12
N GLN A 276 -0.78 -12.22 13.59
CA GLN A 276 -1.86 -12.79 14.39
C GLN A 276 -2.12 -11.94 15.63
N ARG A 277 -1.08 -11.66 16.42
CA ARG A 277 -1.25 -10.92 17.67
C ARG A 277 -1.71 -9.46 17.46
N ALA A 278 -1.25 -8.82 16.38
CA ALA A 278 -1.74 -7.51 15.99
C ALA A 278 -3.20 -7.55 15.51
N VAL A 279 -3.64 -8.63 14.87
CA VAL A 279 -5.04 -8.83 14.45
C VAL A 279 -5.95 -9.13 15.64
N ASP A 280 -5.50 -9.89 16.64
CA ASP A 280 -6.27 -10.15 17.88
C ASP A 280 -6.55 -8.83 18.64
N ASP A 281 -5.51 -8.04 18.90
CA ASP A 281 -5.67 -6.75 19.60
C ASP A 281 -6.42 -5.70 18.73
N LEU A 282 -6.46 -5.86 17.39
CA LEU A 282 -7.29 -5.07 16.47
C LEU A 282 -8.77 -5.50 16.48
N LYS A 283 -9.07 -6.81 16.53
CA LYS A 283 -10.43 -7.36 16.66
C LYS A 283 -11.09 -6.94 17.96
N ASP A 284 -10.32 -6.94 19.05
CA ASP A 284 -10.77 -6.51 20.38
C ASP A 284 -10.89 -4.97 20.50
N GLY A 285 -10.73 -4.21 19.41
CA GLY A 285 -10.89 -2.75 19.37
C GLY A 285 -9.80 -1.97 20.12
N LYS A 286 -8.65 -2.60 20.43
CA LYS A 286 -7.54 -1.99 21.19
C LYS A 286 -6.52 -1.27 20.29
N LEU A 287 -6.73 -1.31 18.98
CA LEU A 287 -5.98 -0.61 17.95
C LEU A 287 -6.97 0.09 17.02
N ASP A 288 -6.66 1.33 16.61
CA ASP A 288 -7.46 2.08 15.65
C ASP A 288 -7.10 1.72 14.19
N ALA A 289 -5.85 1.28 13.96
CA ALA A 289 -5.36 0.83 12.66
C ALA A 289 -4.18 -0.14 12.78
N LEU A 290 -3.95 -0.90 11.71
CA LEU A 290 -2.80 -1.79 11.53
C LEU A 290 -1.98 -1.42 10.29
N VAL A 291 -0.68 -1.17 10.50
CA VAL A 291 0.32 -1.05 9.43
C VAL A 291 1.08 -2.36 9.34
N THR A 292 1.07 -3.02 8.19
CA THR A 292 1.79 -4.29 8.02
C THR A 292 3.11 -4.09 7.29
N ALA A 293 4.25 -4.39 7.92
CA ALA A 293 5.52 -4.41 7.20
C ALA A 293 5.65 -5.64 6.27
N PRO A 294 6.61 -5.67 5.33
CA PRO A 294 6.69 -6.72 4.32
C PRO A 294 6.91 -8.12 4.92
N ILE A 295 6.17 -9.09 4.38
CA ILE A 295 6.31 -10.52 4.68
C ILE A 295 6.57 -11.25 3.36
N ASN A 296 7.52 -12.18 3.38
CA ASN A 296 7.77 -13.09 2.26
C ASN A 296 6.73 -14.23 2.29
N LYS A 297 5.94 -14.39 1.22
CA LYS A 297 4.89 -15.42 1.15
C LYS A 297 5.44 -16.86 1.17
N TYR A 298 6.74 -17.09 0.94
CA TYR A 298 7.30 -18.43 0.81
C TYR A 298 7.82 -19.03 2.14
N ASN A 299 8.35 -18.24 3.08
CA ASN A 299 8.90 -18.76 4.35
C ASN A 299 7.91 -18.75 5.53
N ILE A 300 6.82 -17.99 5.46
CA ILE A 300 5.72 -17.98 6.44
C ILE A 300 4.81 -19.23 6.38
N GLN A 301 5.04 -20.13 5.43
CA GLN A 301 4.25 -21.36 5.28
C GLN A 301 4.67 -22.41 6.31
N SER A 302 3.71 -23.01 7.03
CA SER A 302 3.94 -24.16 7.92
C SER A 302 3.03 -25.34 7.53
N GLU A 303 3.05 -26.45 8.27
CA GLU A 303 2.06 -27.53 8.08
C GLU A 303 0.66 -27.10 8.55
N GLU A 304 0.60 -26.37 9.66
CA GLU A 304 -0.63 -25.91 10.32
C GLU A 304 -1.25 -24.66 9.67
N PHE A 305 -0.46 -23.85 8.97
CA PHE A 305 -0.88 -22.58 8.38
C PHE A 305 -0.36 -22.37 6.96
N LYS A 306 -1.26 -22.03 6.03
CA LYS A 306 -0.92 -21.62 4.67
C LYS A 306 -1.27 -20.16 4.48
N PHE A 307 -0.27 -19.29 4.36
CA PHE A 307 -0.50 -17.85 4.21
C PHE A 307 -0.92 -17.52 2.77
N PRO A 308 -2.14 -17.00 2.53
CA PRO A 308 -2.54 -16.55 1.20
C PRO A 308 -1.91 -15.19 0.86
N GLY A 309 -1.68 -14.34 1.87
CA GLY A 309 -1.24 -12.96 1.77
C GLY A 309 -1.91 -12.08 2.82
N HIS A 310 -1.42 -10.86 3.03
CA HIS A 310 -1.96 -9.96 4.07
C HIS A 310 -3.45 -9.65 3.87
N THR A 311 -3.83 -9.24 2.66
CA THR A 311 -5.21 -8.85 2.33
C THR A 311 -6.16 -10.03 2.45
N GLU A 312 -5.74 -11.20 1.97
CA GLU A 312 -6.53 -12.42 1.96
C GLU A 312 -6.67 -13.02 3.37
N TYR A 313 -5.61 -12.96 4.18
CA TYR A 313 -5.64 -13.34 5.61
C TYR A 313 -6.58 -12.43 6.41
N LEU A 314 -6.43 -11.11 6.29
CA LEU A 314 -7.29 -10.14 6.97
C LEU A 314 -8.76 -10.28 6.53
N ALA A 315 -9.01 -10.53 5.24
CA ALA A 315 -10.36 -10.77 4.74
C ALA A 315 -11.01 -11.99 5.43
N GLN A 316 -10.30 -13.10 5.58
CA GLN A 316 -10.76 -14.27 6.34
C GLN A 316 -11.00 -13.92 7.82
N GLU A 317 -10.04 -13.28 8.48
CA GLU A 317 -10.09 -13.00 9.93
C GLU A 317 -11.22 -12.03 10.33
N PHE A 318 -11.64 -11.15 9.43
CA PHE A 318 -12.76 -10.21 9.63
C PHE A 318 -14.05 -10.61 8.88
N GLY A 319 -14.11 -11.83 8.30
CA GLY A 319 -15.28 -12.35 7.59
C GLY A 319 -15.64 -11.66 6.26
N VAL A 320 -14.77 -10.77 5.77
CA VAL A 320 -14.99 -9.94 4.59
C VAL A 320 -14.82 -10.78 3.32
N GLN A 321 -15.91 -11.00 2.59
CA GLN A 321 -15.85 -11.70 1.29
C GLN A 321 -15.19 -10.85 0.20
N ASP A 322 -15.38 -9.52 0.25
CA ASP A 322 -14.99 -8.61 -0.81
C ASP A 322 -14.28 -7.37 -0.30
N ASN A 323 -13.00 -7.28 -0.64
CA ASN A 323 -12.18 -6.09 -0.49
C ASN A 323 -11.86 -5.46 -1.85
N LEU A 324 -11.28 -4.26 -1.80
CA LEU A 324 -10.67 -3.56 -2.92
C LEU A 324 -9.20 -3.27 -2.56
N MET A 325 -8.28 -3.83 -3.34
CA MET A 325 -6.88 -3.38 -3.36
C MET A 325 -6.87 -1.95 -3.90
N PHE A 326 -6.47 -0.99 -3.07
CA PHE A 326 -6.53 0.43 -3.36
C PHE A 326 -5.15 1.05 -3.10
N LEU A 327 -4.43 1.36 -4.16
CA LEU A 327 -3.12 2.01 -4.09
C LEU A 327 -3.36 3.52 -3.97
N VAL A 328 -2.82 4.15 -2.93
CA VAL A 328 -3.13 5.54 -2.58
C VAL A 328 -1.86 6.36 -2.31
N SER A 329 -1.90 7.61 -2.74
CA SER A 329 -0.95 8.69 -2.43
C SER A 329 -1.71 10.02 -2.41
N GLU A 330 -1.05 11.12 -2.06
CA GLU A 330 -1.64 12.47 -2.16
C GLU A 330 -2.09 12.81 -3.59
N ARG A 331 -1.39 12.27 -4.60
CA ARG A 331 -1.44 12.71 -6.00
C ARG A 331 -2.30 11.81 -6.89
N LEU A 332 -2.57 10.58 -6.45
CA LEU A 332 -3.28 9.56 -7.23
C LEU A 332 -3.82 8.46 -6.30
N ARG A 333 -5.06 8.00 -6.57
CA ARG A 333 -5.62 6.77 -5.98
C ARG A 333 -6.07 5.82 -7.09
N VAL A 334 -5.64 4.56 -7.07
CA VAL A 334 -5.97 3.54 -8.08
C VAL A 334 -6.47 2.26 -7.42
N GLY A 335 -7.71 1.89 -7.71
CA GLY A 335 -8.25 0.56 -7.41
C GLY A 335 -8.26 -0.33 -8.64
N VAL A 336 -8.30 -1.65 -8.45
CA VAL A 336 -8.32 -2.64 -9.55
C VAL A 336 -9.54 -3.56 -9.47
N VAL A 337 -10.19 -3.82 -10.61
CA VAL A 337 -11.28 -4.81 -10.73
C VAL A 337 -10.75 -6.24 -10.58
N THR A 338 -9.56 -6.50 -11.13
CA THR A 338 -8.85 -7.79 -10.98
C THR A 338 -7.44 -7.57 -10.41
N GLY A 339 -7.14 -8.26 -9.31
CA GLY A 339 -5.84 -8.23 -8.63
C GLY A 339 -4.84 -9.23 -9.22
N HIS A 340 -4.26 -10.08 -8.37
CA HIS A 340 -3.26 -11.09 -8.74
C HIS A 340 -3.87 -12.25 -9.58
N VAL A 341 -4.22 -12.01 -10.84
CA VAL A 341 -4.68 -13.02 -11.81
C VAL A 341 -3.75 -13.09 -13.03
N PRO A 342 -3.55 -14.27 -13.66
CA PRO A 342 -2.84 -14.36 -14.93
C PRO A 342 -3.51 -13.51 -16.01
N LEU A 343 -2.74 -12.80 -16.85
CA LEU A 343 -3.27 -11.85 -17.84
C LEU A 343 -4.33 -12.47 -18.78
N GLY A 344 -4.09 -13.70 -19.27
CA GLY A 344 -5.05 -14.44 -20.10
C GLY A 344 -6.37 -14.81 -19.39
N ARG A 345 -6.47 -14.63 -18.06
CA ARG A 345 -7.70 -14.79 -17.27
C ARG A 345 -8.36 -13.45 -16.91
N VAL A 346 -7.84 -12.29 -17.34
CA VAL A 346 -8.42 -10.97 -17.00
C VAL A 346 -9.81 -10.80 -17.64
N ARG A 347 -9.96 -10.98 -18.96
CA ARG A 347 -11.23 -10.77 -19.70
C ARG A 347 -12.42 -11.46 -19.02
N GLN A 348 -12.33 -12.77 -18.80
CA GLN A 348 -13.35 -13.58 -18.13
C GLN A 348 -13.64 -13.18 -16.67
N ASN A 349 -12.82 -12.31 -16.06
CA ASN A 349 -12.97 -11.82 -14.70
C ASN A 349 -13.43 -10.35 -14.61
N VAL A 350 -13.57 -9.63 -15.73
CA VAL A 350 -14.09 -8.26 -15.81
C VAL A 350 -15.58 -8.32 -16.14
N THR A 351 -16.39 -8.74 -15.16
CA THR A 351 -17.86 -8.84 -15.29
C THR A 351 -18.55 -7.59 -14.72
N ARG A 352 -19.79 -7.33 -15.13
CA ARG A 352 -20.62 -6.20 -14.67
C ARG A 352 -20.73 -6.18 -13.14
N GLU A 353 -20.92 -7.35 -12.54
CA GLU A 353 -21.11 -7.56 -11.11
C GLU A 353 -19.85 -7.18 -10.34
N ARG A 354 -18.68 -7.64 -10.80
CA ARG A 354 -17.40 -7.33 -10.14
C ARG A 354 -17.01 -5.87 -10.30
N ILE A 355 -17.23 -5.25 -11.46
CA ILE A 355 -16.99 -3.81 -11.65
C ILE A 355 -17.93 -3.00 -10.74
N ALA A 356 -19.23 -3.34 -10.69
CA ALA A 356 -20.21 -2.66 -9.85
C ALA A 356 -19.87 -2.79 -8.36
N GLN A 357 -19.44 -3.97 -7.93
CA GLN A 357 -18.98 -4.23 -6.58
C GLN A 357 -17.72 -3.42 -6.22
N LYS A 358 -16.69 -3.40 -7.07
CA LYS A 358 -15.47 -2.61 -6.80
C LYS A 358 -15.74 -1.09 -6.88
N LEU A 359 -16.65 -0.63 -7.73
CA LEU A 359 -17.18 0.75 -7.71
C LEU A 359 -17.87 1.07 -6.37
N THR A 360 -18.68 0.16 -5.82
CA THR A 360 -19.33 0.35 -4.52
C THR A 360 -18.31 0.47 -3.39
N LEU A 361 -17.33 -0.44 -3.32
CA LEU A 361 -16.26 -0.37 -2.32
C LEU A 361 -15.42 0.90 -2.45
N MET A 362 -15.10 1.32 -3.67
CA MET A 362 -14.37 2.57 -3.93
C MET A 362 -15.20 3.81 -3.53
N MET A 363 -16.48 3.84 -3.88
CA MET A 363 -17.40 4.95 -3.57
C MET A 363 -17.65 5.09 -2.06
N GLN A 364 -17.77 3.98 -1.34
CA GLN A 364 -17.85 3.97 0.13
C GLN A 364 -16.51 4.45 0.73
N SER A 365 -15.39 3.87 0.30
CA SER A 365 -14.06 4.20 0.81
C SER A 365 -13.71 5.68 0.64
N LEU A 366 -13.96 6.27 -0.53
CA LEU A 366 -13.68 7.69 -0.77
C LEU A 366 -14.47 8.63 0.16
N LYS A 367 -15.65 8.22 0.64
CA LYS A 367 -16.43 8.96 1.65
C LYS A 367 -15.92 8.69 3.07
N GLN A 368 -15.91 7.42 3.47
CA GLN A 368 -15.70 6.98 4.85
C GLN A 368 -14.22 6.98 5.28
N ASP A 369 -13.29 6.70 4.36
CA ASP A 369 -11.86 6.64 4.62
C ASP A 369 -11.14 7.95 4.25
N PHE A 370 -11.65 8.68 3.24
CA PHE A 370 -10.97 9.85 2.65
C PHE A 370 -11.79 11.16 2.70
N GLY A 371 -12.99 11.19 3.28
CA GLY A 371 -13.75 12.42 3.56
C GLY A 371 -14.45 13.07 2.36
N ILE A 372 -14.45 12.42 1.19
CA ILE A 372 -14.94 13.03 -0.06
C ILE A 372 -16.44 12.77 -0.21
N GLU A 373 -17.28 13.75 0.15
CA GLU A 373 -18.75 13.63 0.12
C GLU A 373 -19.32 13.11 -1.22
N LYS A 374 -18.72 13.54 -2.34
CA LYS A 374 -19.21 13.32 -3.72
C LYS A 374 -18.08 12.78 -4.61
N PRO A 375 -17.63 11.53 -4.39
CA PRO A 375 -16.46 10.98 -5.08
C PRO A 375 -16.64 10.91 -6.58
N LYS A 376 -15.65 11.43 -7.30
CA LYS A 376 -15.58 11.50 -8.75
C LYS A 376 -14.59 10.45 -9.27
N ILE A 377 -15.12 9.35 -9.81
CA ILE A 377 -14.33 8.17 -10.19
C ILE A 377 -14.16 8.11 -11.72
N ALA A 378 -12.92 7.93 -12.18
CA ALA A 378 -12.63 7.53 -13.55
C ALA A 378 -12.57 6.00 -13.66
N VAL A 379 -13.13 5.43 -14.72
CA VAL A 379 -13.06 4.00 -15.05
C VAL A 379 -12.29 3.85 -16.36
N LEU A 380 -11.34 2.93 -16.40
CA LEU A 380 -10.57 2.63 -17.61
C LEU A 380 -11.30 1.60 -18.50
N GLY A 381 -10.98 1.57 -19.79
CA GLY A 381 -11.28 0.42 -20.63
C GLY A 381 -10.50 -0.82 -20.20
N LEU A 382 -10.98 -1.99 -20.58
CA LEU A 382 -10.19 -3.23 -20.54
C LEU A 382 -9.25 -3.28 -21.75
N ASN A 383 -9.79 -2.97 -22.93
CA ASN A 383 -9.11 -3.06 -24.21
C ASN A 383 -8.29 -1.77 -24.52
N PRO A 384 -7.25 -1.86 -25.37
CA PRO A 384 -6.60 -0.70 -25.95
C PRO A 384 -7.64 0.23 -26.60
N HIS A 385 -7.40 1.54 -26.55
CA HIS A 385 -8.33 2.56 -27.07
C HIS A 385 -9.76 2.49 -26.49
N ALA A 386 -9.96 1.80 -25.35
CA ALA A 386 -11.28 1.48 -24.79
C ALA A 386 -12.21 0.80 -25.83
N GLY A 387 -11.64 -0.17 -26.57
CA GLY A 387 -12.35 -1.01 -27.53
C GLY A 387 -12.51 -0.43 -28.94
N GLU A 388 -12.21 0.87 -29.16
CA GLU A 388 -12.31 1.57 -30.46
C GLU A 388 -13.65 1.26 -31.17
N GLU A 389 -14.75 1.52 -30.45
CA GLU A 389 -16.14 1.19 -30.81
C GLU A 389 -16.41 -0.25 -31.29
N GLY A 390 -15.70 -1.22 -30.70
CA GLY A 390 -15.87 -2.65 -30.93
C GLY A 390 -14.75 -3.26 -31.78
N LEU A 391 -13.98 -2.43 -32.50
CA LEU A 391 -12.90 -2.88 -33.38
C LEU A 391 -11.77 -3.62 -32.62
N LEU A 392 -11.53 -3.24 -31.36
CA LEU A 392 -10.49 -3.82 -30.50
C LEU A 392 -11.05 -4.62 -29.32
N GLY A 393 -12.35 -4.94 -29.34
CA GLY A 393 -13.04 -5.69 -28.29
C GLY A 393 -14.37 -5.05 -27.90
N ASN A 394 -15.32 -5.88 -27.46
CA ASN A 394 -16.70 -5.46 -27.19
C ASN A 394 -16.96 -5.19 -25.70
N GLU A 395 -16.06 -5.57 -24.79
CA GLU A 395 -16.29 -5.51 -23.34
C GLU A 395 -16.68 -4.10 -22.87
N GLU A 396 -16.17 -3.05 -23.52
CA GLU A 396 -16.61 -1.69 -23.28
C GLU A 396 -18.06 -1.42 -23.68
N GLN A 397 -18.54 -1.96 -24.80
CA GLN A 397 -19.93 -1.76 -25.25
C GLN A 397 -20.92 -2.68 -24.53
N GLU A 398 -20.53 -3.94 -24.27
CA GLU A 398 -21.40 -4.96 -23.65
C GLU A 398 -21.48 -4.83 -22.12
N VAL A 399 -20.40 -4.38 -21.45
CA VAL A 399 -20.28 -4.42 -19.98
C VAL A 399 -20.00 -3.03 -19.38
N ILE A 400 -18.95 -2.34 -19.83
CA ILE A 400 -18.41 -1.19 -19.08
C ILE A 400 -19.22 0.11 -19.31
N LYS A 401 -19.50 0.48 -20.58
CA LYS A 401 -20.32 1.66 -20.93
C LYS A 401 -21.75 1.57 -20.36
N PRO A 402 -22.48 0.44 -20.45
CA PRO A 402 -23.82 0.32 -19.86
C PRO A 402 -23.80 0.51 -18.33
N LEU A 403 -22.82 -0.06 -17.65
CA LEU A 403 -22.69 0.08 -16.20
C LEU A 403 -22.36 1.52 -15.78
N ILE A 404 -21.46 2.21 -16.49
CA ILE A 404 -21.16 3.62 -16.20
C ILE A 404 -22.40 4.50 -16.44
N ALA A 405 -23.19 4.23 -17.48
CA ALA A 405 -24.47 4.92 -17.70
C ALA A 405 -25.47 4.65 -16.55
N GLU A 406 -25.58 3.41 -16.06
CA GLU A 406 -26.41 3.05 -14.90
C GLU A 406 -26.01 3.84 -13.65
N TRP A 407 -24.70 3.95 -13.36
CA TRP A 407 -24.20 4.70 -12.21
C TRP A 407 -24.45 6.22 -12.34
N ARG A 408 -24.25 6.78 -13.53
CA ARG A 408 -24.56 8.20 -13.80
C ARG A 408 -26.06 8.50 -13.68
N ASN A 409 -26.93 7.58 -14.11
CA ASN A 409 -28.38 7.71 -13.96
C ASN A 409 -28.82 7.62 -12.48
N LYS A 410 -28.04 6.96 -11.61
CA LYS A 410 -28.17 7.00 -10.14
C LYS A 410 -27.52 8.24 -9.50
N GLY A 411 -27.19 9.27 -10.29
CA GLY A 411 -26.56 10.51 -9.83
C GLY A 411 -25.10 10.37 -9.36
N GLN A 412 -24.45 9.23 -9.60
CA GLN A 412 -23.07 9.01 -9.17
C GLN A 412 -22.07 9.59 -10.19
N LEU A 413 -20.99 10.18 -9.69
CA LEU A 413 -19.97 10.86 -10.49
C LEU A 413 -18.93 9.87 -11.06
N VAL A 414 -19.40 8.85 -11.79
CA VAL A 414 -18.57 7.83 -12.46
C VAL A 414 -18.44 8.18 -13.95
N PHE A 415 -17.22 8.14 -14.49
CA PHE A 415 -16.92 8.56 -15.87
C PHE A 415 -15.99 7.55 -16.58
N GLY A 416 -16.15 7.40 -17.90
CA GLY A 416 -15.36 6.48 -18.72
C GLY A 416 -16.24 5.68 -19.69
N PRO A 417 -15.76 4.55 -20.23
CA PRO A 417 -14.39 4.04 -20.08
C PRO A 417 -13.37 4.97 -20.74
N TYR A 418 -12.19 5.12 -20.15
CA TYR A 418 -11.08 5.89 -20.72
C TYR A 418 -9.97 4.96 -21.26
N PRO A 419 -9.35 5.28 -22.42
CA PRO A 419 -8.16 4.56 -22.89
C PRO A 419 -6.99 4.84 -21.93
N ALA A 420 -6.42 3.79 -21.35
CA ALA A 420 -5.51 3.91 -20.21
C ALA A 420 -4.24 4.72 -20.53
N ASP A 421 -3.63 4.47 -21.68
CA ASP A 421 -2.43 5.14 -22.19
C ASP A 421 -2.66 6.66 -22.34
N GLY A 422 -3.71 7.05 -23.08
CA GLY A 422 -4.08 8.45 -23.26
C GLY A 422 -4.50 9.12 -21.95
N PHE A 423 -5.19 8.40 -21.07
CA PHE A 423 -5.65 8.89 -19.77
C PHE A 423 -4.48 9.20 -18.82
N PHE A 424 -3.50 8.31 -18.69
CA PHE A 424 -2.32 8.59 -17.86
C PHE A 424 -1.35 9.57 -18.53
N GLY A 425 -1.12 9.44 -19.85
CA GLY A 425 -0.23 10.33 -20.62
C GLY A 425 -0.68 11.80 -20.62
N THR A 426 -1.99 12.07 -20.73
CA THR A 426 -2.55 13.43 -20.63
C THR A 426 -2.78 13.90 -19.18
N ARG A 427 -2.34 13.13 -18.19
CA ARG A 427 -2.59 13.34 -16.74
C ARG A 427 -4.07 13.45 -16.38
N GLY A 428 -4.95 12.79 -17.13
CA GLY A 428 -6.41 12.81 -16.94
C GLY A 428 -6.86 12.45 -15.52
N TYR A 429 -6.12 11.58 -14.84
CA TYR A 429 -6.33 11.20 -13.43
C TYR A 429 -6.41 12.39 -12.47
N THR A 430 -5.69 13.49 -12.72
CA THR A 430 -5.71 14.72 -11.89
C THR A 430 -7.07 15.40 -11.80
N LYS A 431 -8.05 14.96 -12.60
CA LYS A 431 -9.41 15.48 -12.62
C LYS A 431 -10.39 14.61 -11.82
N PHE A 432 -9.91 13.62 -11.06
CA PHE A 432 -10.70 12.58 -10.39
C PHE A 432 -10.11 12.25 -9.01
N ASP A 433 -10.95 11.80 -8.09
CA ASP A 433 -10.55 11.45 -6.72
C ASP A 433 -9.92 10.04 -6.66
N ALA A 434 -10.32 9.19 -7.60
CA ALA A 434 -9.76 7.86 -7.83
C ALA A 434 -9.96 7.36 -9.27
N VAL A 435 -9.16 6.36 -9.63
CA VAL A 435 -9.22 5.62 -10.90
C VAL A 435 -9.52 4.14 -10.61
N LEU A 436 -10.45 3.54 -11.33
CA LEU A 436 -10.70 2.11 -11.36
C LEU A 436 -10.13 1.49 -12.64
N ALA A 437 -9.00 0.81 -12.51
CA ALA A 437 -8.36 0.04 -13.57
C ALA A 437 -8.96 -1.39 -13.64
N MET A 438 -8.97 -2.00 -14.83
CA MET A 438 -9.56 -3.33 -15.03
C MET A 438 -8.65 -4.46 -14.51
N TYR A 439 -7.33 -4.26 -14.51
CA TYR A 439 -6.36 -5.23 -14.01
C TYR A 439 -5.14 -4.59 -13.35
N HIS A 440 -4.44 -5.38 -12.53
CA HIS A 440 -3.24 -5.05 -11.77
C HIS A 440 -2.29 -4.08 -12.50
N ASP A 441 -1.62 -4.54 -13.57
CA ASP A 441 -0.56 -3.77 -14.22
C ASP A 441 -1.07 -2.48 -14.90
N GLN A 442 -2.31 -2.45 -15.38
CA GLN A 442 -2.93 -1.25 -15.95
C GLN A 442 -3.03 -0.10 -14.94
N GLY A 443 -3.28 -0.43 -13.66
CA GLY A 443 -3.33 0.54 -12.58
C GLY A 443 -1.98 0.78 -11.92
N LEU A 444 -1.20 -0.29 -11.71
CA LEU A 444 -0.03 -0.25 -10.84
C LEU A 444 1.23 0.23 -11.56
N ILE A 445 1.41 -0.01 -12.86
CA ILE A 445 2.53 0.59 -13.62
C ILE A 445 2.49 2.13 -13.57
N PRO A 446 1.37 2.81 -13.93
CA PRO A 446 1.30 4.26 -13.84
C PRO A 446 1.29 4.75 -12.38
N PHE A 447 0.68 4.03 -11.43
CA PHE A 447 0.79 4.39 -10.01
C PHE A 447 2.24 4.40 -9.55
N LYS A 448 3.01 3.33 -9.82
CA LYS A 448 4.44 3.25 -9.51
C LYS A 448 5.28 4.31 -10.22
N ALA A 449 4.97 4.64 -11.47
CA ALA A 449 5.70 5.68 -12.22
C ALA A 449 5.41 7.11 -11.71
N ILE A 450 4.30 7.33 -11.00
CA ILE A 450 3.91 8.63 -10.45
C ILE A 450 4.28 8.76 -8.97
N ALA A 451 3.99 7.72 -8.18
CA ALA A 451 4.01 7.70 -6.71
C ALA A 451 4.82 6.52 -6.16
N PHE A 452 6.08 6.41 -6.58
CA PHE A 452 6.97 5.30 -6.20
C PHE A 452 7.33 5.29 -4.71
N GLU A 453 7.64 6.47 -4.16
CA GLU A 453 8.22 6.66 -2.82
C GLU A 453 7.12 6.91 -1.76
N ASP A 454 6.08 7.65 -2.14
CA ASP A 454 4.92 8.04 -1.32
C ASP A 454 3.73 7.09 -1.45
N GLY A 455 3.84 6.02 -2.24
CA GLY A 455 2.78 5.05 -2.47
C GLY A 455 2.49 4.16 -1.26
N VAL A 456 1.20 4.00 -0.94
CA VAL A 456 0.67 3.16 0.14
C VAL A 456 -0.33 2.15 -0.41
N ASN A 457 -0.23 0.89 0.03
CA ASN A 457 -1.22 -0.13 -0.26
C ASN A 457 -2.29 -0.15 0.84
N PHE A 458 -3.49 0.36 0.51
CA PHE A 458 -4.65 0.38 1.39
C PHE A 458 -5.65 -0.72 0.97
N THR A 459 -6.39 -1.25 1.94
CA THR A 459 -7.34 -2.35 1.73
C THR A 459 -8.76 -1.89 2.05
N ALA A 460 -9.43 -1.31 1.05
CA ALA A 460 -10.79 -0.80 1.16
C ALA A 460 -11.82 -1.94 1.27
N GLY A 461 -12.96 -1.65 1.92
CA GLY A 461 -14.01 -2.64 2.24
C GLY A 461 -13.82 -3.38 3.57
N MET A 462 -12.69 -3.18 4.26
CA MET A 462 -12.45 -3.77 5.59
C MET A 462 -13.13 -2.94 6.70
N PRO A 463 -13.73 -3.59 7.73
CA PRO A 463 -14.30 -2.88 8.89
C PRO A 463 -13.22 -2.18 9.73
N VAL A 464 -11.98 -2.66 9.66
CA VAL A 464 -10.79 -2.10 10.32
C VAL A 464 -9.88 -1.39 9.32
N VAL A 465 -9.09 -0.42 9.79
CA VAL A 465 -8.11 0.29 8.96
C VAL A 465 -6.84 -0.54 8.82
N ARG A 466 -6.44 -0.87 7.58
CA ARG A 466 -5.13 -1.46 7.29
C ARG A 466 -4.40 -0.78 6.14
N THR A 467 -3.15 -0.43 6.37
CA THR A 467 -2.20 0.09 5.36
C THR A 467 -0.95 -0.80 5.31
N SER A 468 -0.12 -0.56 4.29
CA SER A 468 1.16 -1.22 4.08
C SER A 468 2.03 -0.31 3.21
N PRO A 469 3.36 -0.29 3.41
CA PRO A 469 4.26 0.18 2.37
C PRO A 469 4.08 -0.66 1.10
N ASP A 470 4.47 -0.09 -0.03
CA ASP A 470 4.26 -0.66 -1.36
C ASP A 470 5.54 -1.36 -1.88
N HIS A 471 6.38 -1.88 -0.99
CA HIS A 471 7.66 -2.55 -1.29
C HIS A 471 7.76 -3.95 -0.65
N GLY A 472 8.67 -4.79 -1.19
CA GLY A 472 8.95 -6.13 -0.68
C GLY A 472 9.85 -6.16 0.55
N THR A 473 10.31 -7.37 0.93
CA THR A 473 11.22 -7.61 2.07
C THR A 473 12.68 -7.19 1.81
N ALA A 474 13.08 -7.02 0.54
CA ALA A 474 14.36 -6.45 0.10
C ALA A 474 15.59 -6.98 0.88
N TYR A 475 15.70 -8.32 1.00
CA TYR A 475 16.77 -8.99 1.73
C TYR A 475 18.19 -8.58 1.27
N ASP A 476 18.35 -8.24 0.00
CA ASP A 476 19.60 -7.77 -0.60
C ASP A 476 20.13 -6.46 0.00
N ILE A 477 19.29 -5.64 0.64
CA ILE A 477 19.67 -4.40 1.34
C ILE A 477 19.40 -4.42 2.86
N ALA A 478 18.78 -5.48 3.38
CA ALA A 478 18.37 -5.57 4.79
C ALA A 478 19.54 -5.41 5.78
N GLY A 479 19.39 -4.49 6.73
CA GLY A 479 20.39 -4.22 7.77
C GLY A 479 21.63 -3.46 7.28
N LYS A 480 21.66 -3.02 6.01
CA LYS A 480 22.75 -2.24 5.42
C LYS A 480 22.56 -0.73 5.57
N ASN A 481 21.49 -0.27 6.24
CA ASN A 481 21.09 1.13 6.35
C ASN A 481 20.66 1.78 5.00
N LEU A 482 20.38 0.97 3.97
CA LEU A 482 20.06 1.43 2.61
C LEU A 482 18.56 1.49 2.29
N ALA A 483 17.68 0.99 3.16
CA ALA A 483 16.23 1.03 2.91
C ALA A 483 15.63 2.40 3.22
N ASP A 484 14.80 2.92 2.32
CA ASP A 484 14.05 4.17 2.52
C ASP A 484 12.81 3.93 3.39
N GLU A 485 12.62 4.72 4.44
CA GLU A 485 11.43 4.65 5.29
C GLU A 485 10.18 5.31 4.73
N THR A 486 10.26 6.05 3.62
CA THR A 486 9.21 6.98 3.17
C THR A 486 7.86 6.29 2.94
N SER A 487 7.81 5.13 2.28
CA SER A 487 6.56 4.37 2.07
C SER A 487 6.01 3.79 3.39
N MET A 488 6.87 3.41 4.35
CA MET A 488 6.44 2.99 5.70
C MET A 488 5.88 4.17 6.50
N LEU A 489 6.53 5.34 6.43
CA LEU A 489 6.09 6.58 7.06
C LEU A 489 4.72 7.01 6.51
N GLN A 490 4.54 7.00 5.18
CA GLN A 490 3.27 7.34 4.55
C GLN A 490 2.18 6.31 4.86
N ALA A 491 2.51 5.03 4.99
CA ALA A 491 1.56 4.02 5.45
C ALA A 491 1.09 4.28 6.89
N ILE A 492 1.96 4.78 7.79
CA ILE A 492 1.59 5.20 9.15
C ILE A 492 0.73 6.47 9.13
N TYR A 493 1.09 7.51 8.36
CA TYR A 493 0.25 8.71 8.24
C TYR A 493 -1.14 8.39 7.67
N THR A 494 -1.20 7.63 6.56
CA THR A 494 -2.46 7.17 5.96
C THR A 494 -3.30 6.38 6.96
N ALA A 495 -2.70 5.53 7.79
CA ALA A 495 -3.43 4.80 8.84
C ALA A 495 -4.00 5.74 9.91
N VAL A 496 -3.25 6.74 10.35
CA VAL A 496 -3.69 7.76 11.32
C VAL A 496 -4.83 8.61 10.77
N ASP A 497 -4.72 9.07 9.52
CA ASP A 497 -5.68 9.99 8.93
C ASP A 497 -6.97 9.28 8.51
N VAL A 498 -6.90 8.06 7.95
CA VAL A 498 -8.09 7.22 7.70
C VAL A 498 -8.77 6.83 9.01
N ALA A 499 -8.03 6.48 10.07
CA ALA A 499 -8.62 6.17 11.37
C ALA A 499 -9.31 7.37 12.02
N ARG A 500 -8.73 8.58 11.89
CA ARG A 500 -9.40 9.82 12.33
C ARG A 500 -10.67 10.08 11.51
N GLN A 501 -10.56 9.98 10.18
CA GLN A 501 -11.68 10.22 9.26
C GLN A 501 -12.84 9.26 9.50
N ARG A 502 -12.58 7.98 9.82
CA ARG A 502 -13.62 7.01 10.17
C ARG A 502 -14.38 7.36 11.45
N LYS A 503 -13.69 7.88 12.48
CA LYS A 503 -14.35 8.36 13.71
C LYS A 503 -15.22 9.58 13.42
N GLU A 504 -14.65 10.59 12.78
CA GLU A 504 -15.39 11.80 12.39
C GLU A 504 -16.59 11.48 11.48
N PHE A 505 -16.46 10.53 10.55
CA PHE A 505 -17.56 10.07 9.70
C PHE A 505 -18.67 9.37 10.51
N ALA A 506 -18.32 8.55 11.51
CA ALA A 506 -19.28 7.93 12.41
C ALA A 506 -20.01 8.97 13.28
N ASP A 507 -19.28 9.92 13.86
CA ASP A 507 -19.83 11.01 14.67
C ASP A 507 -20.81 11.87 13.84
N LEU A 508 -20.49 12.13 12.57
CA LEU A 508 -21.34 12.88 11.63
C LEU A 508 -22.58 12.11 11.19
N GLU A 509 -22.49 10.80 10.93
CA GLU A 509 -23.64 9.96 10.57
C GLU A 509 -24.58 9.70 11.76
N GLU A 510 -24.07 9.53 12.98
CA GLU A 510 -24.91 9.41 14.19
C GLU A 510 -25.74 10.68 14.43
N ASN A 511 -25.13 11.84 14.23
CA ASN A 511 -25.77 13.15 14.38
C ASN A 511 -26.48 13.65 13.10
N ALA A 512 -26.59 12.82 12.06
CA ALA A 512 -27.16 13.23 10.79
C ALA A 512 -28.66 13.56 10.89
N LEU A 513 -29.04 14.74 10.40
CA LEU A 513 -30.45 15.14 10.26
C LEU A 513 -31.19 14.16 9.33
N LYS A 514 -32.00 13.28 9.94
CA LYS A 514 -32.85 12.32 9.22
C LYS A 514 -33.73 13.06 8.23
N LYS A 515 -33.47 12.84 6.93
CA LYS A 515 -34.28 13.41 5.84
C LYS A 515 -35.71 12.93 5.98
N GLN A 516 -36.61 13.84 6.35
CA GLN A 516 -38.04 13.56 6.25
C GLN A 516 -38.38 13.28 4.78
N PRO A 517 -39.17 12.24 4.48
CA PRO A 517 -39.67 12.03 3.14
C PRO A 517 -40.56 13.22 2.76
N ILE A 518 -40.24 13.86 1.64
CA ILE A 518 -41.15 14.84 1.04
C ILE A 518 -42.28 14.03 0.41
N GLU A 519 -43.46 14.06 1.04
CA GLU A 519 -44.69 13.54 0.43
C GLU A 519 -44.94 14.28 -0.90
N LYS A 520 -45.38 13.54 -1.92
CA LYS A 520 -45.53 14.01 -3.31
C LYS A 520 -46.97 13.85 -3.78
#